data_AF-A0A9D9QH48-F1
#
_entry.id   AF-A0A9D9QH48-F1
#
_cell.length_a   1.000
_cell.length_b   1.000
_cell.length_c   1.000
_cell.angle_alpha   90.00
_cell.angle_beta   90.00
_cell.angle_gamma   90.00
#
_symmetry.space_group_name_H-M   'P 1'
#
loop_
_entity.id
_entity.type
_entity.pdbx_description
1 polymer ?
#
loop_
_entity_poly.entity_id
_entity_poly.type
_entity_poly.pdbx_seq_one_letter_code
_entity_poly.pdbx_strand_id
1 'polypeptide(L)'
;DDGSGEDRVIQSGLVPYLTPEQLLGKHIILADNLKPRKMRGVESRGMLLAADYKDADGKECVEVLSVPWAAPGTNVVLEGDDVNAVKPDNIEADMFFSIEINVVDKSVEIGGKKLTADGKVITTEFTVNGGVH
;
A
#
# COMPACT_ATOMS: atom_id res chain seq x y z
N ASP A 1 6.26 -8.20 9.23
CA ASP A 1 6.25 -7.38 10.44
C ASP A 1 5.45 -6.13 10.16
N ASP A 2 4.35 -5.95 10.88
CA ASP A 2 3.49 -4.77 10.85
C ASP A 2 3.57 -3.97 12.17
N GLY A 3 4.57 -4.26 13.02
CA GLY A 3 4.74 -3.65 14.34
C GLY A 3 3.90 -4.29 15.45
N SER A 4 3.03 -5.26 15.15
CA SER A 4 2.22 -5.95 16.18
C SER A 4 3.01 -6.97 17.01
N GLY A 5 4.18 -7.39 16.52
CA GLY A 5 4.96 -8.49 17.10
C GLY A 5 4.48 -9.88 16.69
N GLU A 6 3.45 -9.98 15.85
CA GLU A 6 2.99 -11.24 15.26
C GLU A 6 3.25 -11.30 13.75
N ASP A 7 3.50 -12.50 13.24
CA ASP A 7 3.64 -12.71 11.80
C ASP A 7 2.28 -12.60 11.10
N ARG A 8 2.28 -11.86 9.99
CA ARG A 8 1.09 -11.64 9.15
C ARG A 8 1.27 -12.28 7.78
N VAL A 9 0.24 -13.01 7.34
CA VAL A 9 0.19 -13.60 5.99
C VAL A 9 -0.61 -12.69 5.06
N ILE A 10 0.02 -12.27 3.97
CA ILE A 10 -0.59 -11.47 2.89
C ILE A 10 -0.45 -12.24 1.58
N GLN A 11 -1.55 -12.36 0.84
CA GLN A 11 -1.54 -12.88 -0.52
C GLN A 11 -1.67 -11.73 -1.52
N SER A 12 -0.70 -11.63 -2.42
CA SER A 12 -0.64 -10.58 -3.44
C SER A 12 -0.59 -11.17 -4.86
N GLY A 13 -1.20 -10.48 -5.82
CA GLY A 13 -1.19 -10.84 -7.25
C GLY A 13 0.08 -10.40 -8.00
N LEU A 14 1.22 -10.25 -7.32
CA LEU A 14 2.43 -9.61 -7.87
C LEU A 14 3.34 -10.53 -8.69
N VAL A 15 3.10 -11.84 -8.68
CA VAL A 15 3.94 -12.85 -9.38
C VAL A 15 4.22 -12.51 -10.86
N PRO A 16 3.28 -11.97 -11.66
CA PRO A 16 3.56 -11.60 -13.05
C PRO A 16 4.52 -10.41 -13.21
N TYR A 17 4.71 -9.62 -12.16
CA TYR A 17 5.38 -8.32 -12.24
C TYR A 17 6.67 -8.25 -11.43
N LEU A 18 6.75 -8.96 -10.30
CA LEU A 18 7.86 -8.88 -9.35
C LEU A 18 8.36 -10.26 -8.95
N THR A 19 9.68 -10.35 -8.80
CA THR A 19 10.37 -11.52 -8.24
C THR A 19 10.34 -11.47 -6.70
N PRO A 20 10.44 -12.61 -6.02
CA PRO A 20 10.52 -12.65 -4.55
C PRO A 20 11.67 -11.81 -3.99
N GLU A 21 12.81 -11.78 -4.66
CA GLU A 21 14.01 -11.04 -4.26
C GLU A 21 13.78 -9.52 -4.29
N GLN A 22 12.92 -9.05 -5.20
CA GLN A 22 12.51 -7.64 -5.24
C GLN A 22 11.61 -7.26 -4.06
N LEU A 23 10.97 -8.21 -3.37
CA LEU A 23 10.09 -7.91 -2.22
C LEU A 23 10.80 -8.06 -0.88
N LEU A 24 11.84 -8.90 -0.82
CA LEU A 24 12.60 -9.17 0.39
C LEU A 24 13.25 -7.90 0.93
N GLY A 25 12.98 -7.59 2.21
CA GLY A 25 13.52 -6.41 2.89
C GLY A 25 12.86 -5.07 2.51
N LYS A 26 11.83 -5.05 1.66
CA LYS A 26 11.09 -3.82 1.36
C LYS A 26 10.18 -3.42 2.52
N HIS A 27 10.15 -2.13 2.81
CA HIS A 27 9.18 -1.51 3.72
C HIS A 27 7.94 -1.15 2.93
N ILE A 28 6.88 -1.94 3.06
CA ILE A 28 5.65 -1.80 2.27
C ILE A 28 4.58 -1.01 3.02
N ILE A 29 3.56 -0.57 2.29
CA ILE A 29 2.31 -0.08 2.88
C ILE A 29 1.25 -1.20 2.84
N LEU A 30 0.52 -1.36 3.94
CA LEU A 30 -0.53 -2.36 4.10
C LEU A 30 -1.86 -1.70 4.46
N ALA A 31 -2.95 -2.12 3.81
CA ALA A 31 -4.28 -2.02 4.38
C ALA A 31 -4.49 -3.17 5.37
N ASP A 32 -4.28 -2.89 6.66
CA ASP A 32 -4.13 -3.90 7.73
C ASP A 32 -5.44 -4.28 8.42
N ASN A 33 -6.47 -3.42 8.31
CA ASN A 33 -7.80 -3.58 8.90
C ASN A 33 -8.85 -4.08 7.91
N LEU A 34 -8.45 -4.63 6.75
CA LEU A 34 -9.35 -5.39 5.91
C LEU A 34 -9.69 -6.73 6.57
N LYS A 35 -10.97 -7.12 6.52
CA LYS A 35 -11.40 -8.44 7.01
C LYS A 35 -10.59 -9.55 6.32
N PRO A 36 -10.12 -10.58 7.08
CA PRO A 36 -9.38 -11.68 6.49
C PRO A 36 -10.17 -12.38 5.38
N ARG A 37 -9.48 -12.69 4.27
CA ARG A 37 -10.07 -13.38 3.12
C ARG A 37 -9.27 -14.62 2.79
N LYS A 38 -9.96 -15.75 2.63
CA LYS A 38 -9.34 -16.99 2.14
C LYS A 38 -9.22 -16.95 0.63
N MET A 39 -8.02 -17.12 0.10
CA MET A 39 -7.77 -17.32 -1.33
C MET A 39 -6.91 -18.58 -1.51
N ARG A 40 -7.41 -19.50 -2.35
CA ARG A 40 -6.74 -20.79 -2.62
C ARG A 40 -6.36 -21.56 -1.34
N GLY A 41 -7.19 -21.48 -0.31
CA GLY A 41 -7.01 -22.22 0.95
C GLY A 41 -6.11 -21.54 1.99
N VAL A 42 -5.46 -20.43 1.66
CA VAL A 42 -4.66 -19.63 2.60
C VAL A 42 -5.43 -18.38 2.99
N GLU A 43 -5.36 -17.99 4.26
CA GLU A 43 -5.99 -16.78 4.78
C GLU A 43 -5.05 -15.58 4.60
N SER A 44 -5.46 -14.59 3.80
CA SER A 44 -4.79 -13.30 3.70
C SER A 44 -5.39 -12.33 4.71
N ARG A 45 -4.54 -11.67 5.49
CA ARG A 45 -4.92 -10.73 6.55
C ARG A 45 -4.53 -9.31 6.17
N GLY A 46 -5.11 -8.79 5.10
CA GLY A 46 -4.83 -7.45 4.59
C GLY A 46 -4.41 -7.46 3.13
N MET A 47 -3.95 -6.30 2.67
CA MET A 47 -3.58 -6.04 1.29
C MET A 47 -2.34 -5.14 1.22
N LEU A 48 -1.36 -5.54 0.43
CA LEU A 48 -0.18 -4.73 0.09
C LEU A 48 -0.56 -3.76 -1.02
N LEU A 49 -0.18 -2.48 -0.88
CA LEU A 49 -0.50 -1.45 -1.86
C LEU A 49 0.61 -1.26 -2.91
N ALA A 50 0.22 -1.23 -4.18
CA ALA A 50 1.12 -0.98 -5.30
C ALA A 50 0.48 -0.04 -6.33
N ALA A 51 1.31 0.77 -6.99
CA ALA A 51 0.91 1.64 -8.06
C ALA A 51 1.16 1.00 -9.43
N ASP A 52 0.27 1.21 -10.40
CA ASP A 52 0.53 0.82 -11.79
C ASP A 52 1.41 1.86 -12.52
N TYR A 53 2.20 1.40 -13.48
CA TYR A 53 2.89 2.27 -14.44
C TYR A 53 3.17 1.54 -15.75
N LYS A 54 3.62 2.29 -16.76
CA LYS A 54 4.17 1.73 -18.00
C LYS A 54 5.66 2.02 -18.11
N ASP A 55 6.44 1.01 -18.45
CA ASP A 55 7.87 1.21 -18.73
C ASP A 55 8.11 1.93 -20.06
N ALA A 56 9.38 2.13 -20.42
CA ALA A 56 9.78 2.82 -21.65
C ALA A 56 9.26 2.14 -22.94
N ASP A 57 8.99 0.84 -22.88
CA ASP A 57 8.46 0.04 -24.00
C ASP A 57 6.92 -0.03 -23.98
N GLY A 58 6.27 0.66 -23.02
CA GLY A 58 4.82 0.69 -22.87
C GLY A 58 4.23 -0.56 -22.20
N LYS A 59 5.06 -1.42 -21.62
CA LYS A 59 4.62 -2.62 -20.90
C LYS A 59 4.06 -2.23 -19.53
N GLU A 60 2.96 -2.88 -19.14
CA GLU A 60 2.36 -2.71 -17.82
C GLU A 60 3.27 -3.29 -16.72
N CYS A 61 3.54 -2.47 -15.72
CA CYS A 61 4.38 -2.77 -14.57
C CYS A 61 3.69 -2.30 -13.28
N VAL A 62 4.19 -2.77 -12.14
CA VAL A 62 3.70 -2.35 -10.82
C VAL A 62 4.88 -1.92 -9.95
N GLU A 63 4.66 -0.88 -9.18
CA GLU A 63 5.58 -0.36 -8.18
C GLU A 63 4.96 -0.53 -6.80
N VAL A 64 5.56 -1.38 -5.95
CA VAL A 64 5.11 -1.49 -4.55
C VAL A 64 5.38 -0.18 -3.83
N LEU A 65 4.36 0.38 -3.18
CA LEU A 65 4.53 1.59 -2.39
C LEU A 65 5.49 1.31 -1.23
N SER A 66 6.61 2.03 -1.22
CA SER A 66 7.71 1.78 -0.30
C SER A 66 8.02 3.00 0.56
N VAL A 67 8.14 2.78 1.87
CA VAL A 67 8.43 3.83 2.87
C VAL A 67 9.65 3.45 3.73
N PRO A 68 10.86 3.41 3.14
CA PRO A 68 12.05 2.89 3.83
C PRO A 68 12.48 3.70 5.06
N TRP A 69 11.96 4.91 5.24
CA TRP A 69 12.22 5.74 6.42
C TRP A 69 11.31 5.43 7.61
N ALA A 70 10.19 4.73 7.39
CA ALA A 70 9.19 4.48 8.41
C ALA A 70 9.42 3.11 9.09
N ALA A 71 9.20 3.06 10.40
CA ALA A 71 9.26 1.81 11.16
C ALA A 71 8.00 0.95 10.87
N PRO A 72 8.09 -0.38 11.03
CA PRO A 72 6.89 -1.23 11.01
C PRO A 72 5.84 -0.73 12.01
N GLY A 73 4.58 -0.66 11.57
CA GLY A 73 3.46 -0.16 12.38
C GLY A 73 3.28 1.37 12.37
N THR A 74 4.11 2.12 11.66
CA THR A 74 3.85 3.55 11.43
C THR A 74 2.54 3.74 10.67
N ASN A 75 1.65 4.59 11.22
CA ASN A 75 0.40 4.93 10.56
C ASN A 75 0.64 5.73 9.27
N VAL A 76 -0.09 5.35 8.23
CA VAL A 76 -0.24 6.16 7.01
C VAL A 76 -1.49 7.02 7.17
N VAL A 77 -1.33 8.34 7.04
CA VAL A 77 -2.43 9.30 7.18
C VAL A 77 -2.42 10.32 6.06
N LEU A 78 -3.55 10.98 5.84
CA LEU A 78 -3.61 12.12 4.94
C LEU A 78 -2.87 13.32 5.55
N GLU A 79 -2.24 14.11 4.70
CA GLU A 79 -1.57 15.34 5.09
C GLU A 79 -2.54 16.25 5.87
N GLY A 80 -2.11 16.64 7.07
CA GLY A 80 -2.87 17.49 7.98
C GLY A 80 -3.88 16.76 8.88
N ASP A 81 -4.07 15.45 8.71
CA ASP A 81 -4.92 14.66 9.59
C ASP A 81 -4.17 14.25 10.88
N ASP A 82 -4.91 13.95 11.94
CA ASP A 82 -4.35 13.51 13.22
C ASP A 82 -3.80 12.08 13.11
N VAL A 83 -2.50 11.92 13.37
CA VAL A 83 -1.80 10.62 13.40
C VAL A 83 -2.32 9.67 14.46
N ASN A 84 -3.04 10.19 15.46
CA ASN A 84 -3.65 9.43 16.55
C ASN A 84 -5.15 9.14 16.31
N ALA A 85 -5.68 9.46 15.13
CA ALA A 85 -7.06 9.15 14.80
C ALA A 85 -7.32 7.65 14.95
N VAL A 86 -8.39 7.31 15.66
CA VAL A 86 -8.79 5.91 15.85
C VAL A 86 -9.35 5.39 14.54
N LYS A 87 -8.64 4.44 13.92
CA LYS A 87 -9.16 3.69 12.78
C LYS A 87 -10.14 2.61 13.26
N PRO A 88 -11.18 2.28 12.49
CA PRO A 88 -12.05 1.14 12.82
C PRO A 88 -11.24 -0.16 12.76
N ASP A 89 -11.58 -1.09 13.66
CA ASP A 89 -10.93 -2.41 13.76
C ASP A 89 -10.99 -3.20 12.44
N ASN A 90 -12.11 -3.05 11.71
CA ASN A 90 -12.33 -3.73 10.44
C ASN A 90 -13.05 -2.81 9.45
N ILE A 91 -12.66 -2.90 8.18
CA ILE A 91 -13.35 -2.27 7.05
C ILE A 91 -13.80 -3.32 6.04
N GLU A 92 -14.92 -3.05 5.38
CA GLU A 92 -15.38 -3.87 4.25
C GLU A 92 -14.52 -3.62 3.02
N ALA A 93 -14.24 -4.68 2.28
CA ALA A 93 -13.40 -4.60 1.10
C ALA A 93 -14.00 -3.67 0.03
N ASP A 94 -15.32 -3.73 -0.18
CA ASP A 94 -16.01 -2.86 -1.14
C ASP A 94 -15.90 -1.37 -0.78
N MET A 95 -15.87 -1.04 0.52
CA MET A 95 -15.65 0.32 0.97
C MET A 95 -14.22 0.76 0.66
N PHE A 96 -13.23 -0.09 0.94
CA PHE A 96 -11.83 0.20 0.61
C PHE A 96 -11.65 0.41 -0.90
N PHE A 97 -12.18 -0.49 -1.73
CA PHE A 97 -12.07 -0.39 -3.20
C PHE A 97 -12.88 0.76 -3.82
N SER A 98 -13.84 1.33 -3.09
CA SER A 98 -14.55 2.54 -3.54
C SER A 98 -13.73 3.81 -3.38
N ILE A 99 -12.64 3.77 -2.62
CA ILE A 99 -11.74 4.90 -2.41
C ILE A 99 -10.70 4.90 -3.54
N GLU A 100 -10.67 5.96 -4.32
CA GLU A 100 -9.66 6.17 -5.35
C GLU A 100 -8.37 6.68 -4.70
N ILE A 101 -7.40 5.78 -4.58
CA ILE A 101 -6.02 6.10 -4.22
C ILE A 101 -5.24 6.23 -5.53
N ASN A 102 -4.60 7.38 -5.75
CA ASN A 102 -3.89 7.67 -6.98
C ASN A 102 -2.48 8.15 -6.70
N VAL A 103 -1.61 7.97 -7.68
CA VAL A 103 -0.36 8.70 -7.79
C VAL A 103 -0.60 9.90 -8.69
N VAL A 104 -0.23 11.10 -8.24
CA VAL A 104 -0.27 12.34 -9.00
C VAL A 104 1.06 13.06 -8.82
N ASP A 105 1.75 13.29 -9.94
CA ASP A 105 3.12 13.85 -9.96
C ASP A 105 4.03 13.17 -8.92
N LYS A 106 4.06 11.83 -8.97
CA LYS A 106 4.78 10.93 -8.05
C LYS A 106 4.33 10.95 -6.58
N SER A 107 3.35 11.76 -6.20
CA SER A 107 2.81 11.78 -4.83
C SER A 107 1.59 10.86 -4.74
N VAL A 108 1.54 10.01 -3.71
CA VAL A 108 0.34 9.19 -3.46
C VAL A 108 -0.71 10.04 -2.74
N GLU A 109 -1.94 10.07 -3.22
CA GLU A 109 -3.01 10.91 -2.70
C GLU A 109 -4.40 10.26 -2.74
N ILE A 110 -5.29 10.76 -1.88
CA ILE A 110 -6.72 10.46 -1.87
C ILE A 110 -7.46 11.80 -1.90
N GLY A 111 -8.27 12.03 -2.93
CA GLY A 111 -9.05 13.28 -3.09
C GLY A 111 -8.19 14.55 -3.04
N GLY A 112 -6.98 14.51 -3.63
CA GLY A 112 -6.02 15.64 -3.65
C GLY A 112 -5.25 15.87 -2.36
N LYS A 113 -5.47 15.06 -1.31
CA LYS A 113 -4.66 15.08 -0.09
C LYS A 113 -3.59 14.00 -0.16
N LYS A 114 -2.34 14.38 0.06
CA LYS A 114 -1.19 13.46 0.03
C LYS A 114 -1.22 12.49 1.19
N LEU A 115 -0.86 11.23 0.96
CA LEU A 115 -0.57 10.28 2.01
C LEU A 115 0.82 10.54 2.58
N THR A 116 0.93 10.42 3.90
CA THR A 116 2.16 10.63 4.64
C THR A 116 2.41 9.47 5.61
N ALA A 117 3.69 9.17 5.84
CA ALA A 117 4.15 8.26 6.88
C ALA A 117 5.29 8.94 7.65
N ASP A 118 5.18 9.00 8.98
CA ASP A 118 6.14 9.71 9.84
C ASP A 118 6.38 11.17 9.39
N GLY A 119 5.30 11.86 9.01
CA GLY A 119 5.32 13.25 8.55
C GLY A 119 5.93 13.49 7.17
N LYS A 120 6.35 12.44 6.44
CA LYS A 120 6.89 12.56 5.08
C LYS A 120 5.89 12.06 4.06
N VAL A 121 5.77 12.78 2.95
CA VAL A 121 4.92 12.40 1.81
C VAL A 121 5.39 11.08 1.23
N ILE A 122 4.44 10.20 0.95
CA ILE A 122 4.68 8.94 0.26
C ILE A 122 4.77 9.23 -1.24
N THR A 123 5.88 8.82 -1.83
CA THR A 123 6.15 9.04 -3.26
C THR A 123 6.56 7.76 -3.96
N THR A 124 6.38 7.75 -5.27
CA THR A 124 6.81 6.68 -6.18
C THR A 124 8.05 7.10 -6.99
N GLU A 125 8.86 6.12 -7.35
CA GLU A 125 10.04 6.29 -8.19
C GLU A 125 9.67 6.29 -9.68
N PHE A 126 8.87 5.31 -10.09
CA PHE A 126 8.53 5.02 -11.49
C PHE A 126 7.14 5.51 -11.88
N THR A 127 6.12 5.29 -11.04
CA THR A 127 4.77 5.80 -11.33
C THR A 127 4.77 7.32 -11.23
N VAL A 128 4.45 8.02 -12.31
CA VAL A 128 4.27 9.49 -12.28
C VAL A 128 2.81 9.85 -12.06
N ASN A 129 1.91 9.21 -12.81
CA ASN A 129 0.46 9.28 -12.61
C ASN A 129 -0.12 7.87 -12.84
N GLY A 130 -0.99 7.40 -11.95
CA GLY A 130 -1.54 6.05 -12.01
C GLY A 130 -2.44 5.73 -10.82
N GLY A 131 -3.13 4.60 -10.88
CA GLY A 131 -3.92 4.08 -9.77
C GLY A 131 -3.04 3.38 -8.74
N VAL A 132 -3.55 3.28 -7.51
CA VAL A 132 -3.00 2.44 -6.45
C VAL A 132 -4.03 1.38 -6.08
N HIS A 133 -3.56 0.14 -5.96
CA HIS A 133 -4.37 -1.05 -5.73
C HIS A 133 -3.80 -1.92 -4.62
#